data_AF-A0A8E2QVC2-F1
#
_entry.id   AF-A0A8E2QVC2-F1
#
_cell.length_a   1.000
_cell.length_b   1.000
_cell.length_c   1.000
_cell.angle_alpha   90.00
_cell.angle_beta   90.00
_cell.angle_gamma   90.00
#
_symmetry.space_group_name_H-M   'P 1'
#
loop_
_entity.id
_entity.type
_entity.pdbx_description
1 polymer ?
#
loop_
_entity_poly.entity_id
_entity_poly.type
_entity_poly.pdbx_seq_one_letter_code
_entity_poly.pdbx_strand_id
1 'polypeptide(L)'
;MQSRLDTVFWAYFDEYLKKDSSFSLRKLTIDNKQKINEVYEIAYFAIFQYKLWKNKPISTINPEYYNQFADYLTVNYENLFQQKNNSNIKLSKFNTKDEKDIQLIKEITTKLILVHINKTSWIEKNENYINNYYWLFSSLTSLSLRFQYDLNFKKENNIKYHSVVYPFLTTCVMIDIFDTKNMINKIKKIFSKENLAFAFKSGRSLSQEEKKWILPQLINIKKDEDWNLFLINFSKEKWELHDVNKRFKLIHDLSRLTTIFLKEEIYNISFIADGDEVYEKLENYLKLFLPISKEERSVIFKKDENENWQALFPINYKDYNFKWTLSHISKFKDYKKLKYKEDKLAEFIWRVRYIFDYIDFIMKNKSKNEVISTEMINFKYIGLVETLKMFEFNKNKYKVLIKPLTFSEINLDHKYFERAIQKSQRFEELADRALQITIMLRTITLLICIDYKAPKAFNYSISEIIIYYLLSFGPYKKNMNLFQSKDIEQIESKVAKLLIQYKKLKNKNLVLDTLGVINKLQNFS
;
A
#
# COMPACT_ATOMS: atom_id res chain seq x y z
N MET A 1 -2.83 -18.15 5.24
CA MET A 1 -2.88 -16.77 5.80
C MET A 1 -2.84 -16.92 7.31
N GLN A 2 -1.94 -16.26 8.04
CA GLN A 2 -2.19 -16.07 9.47
C GLN A 2 -3.34 -15.09 9.55
N SER A 3 -4.52 -15.57 9.90
CA SER A 3 -5.70 -14.74 10.01
C SER A 3 -5.50 -13.78 11.17
N ARG A 4 -5.64 -12.47 10.93
CA ARG A 4 -5.76 -11.48 12.01
C ARG A 4 -7.18 -11.56 12.55
N LEU A 5 -7.32 -12.07 13.76
CA LEU A 5 -8.60 -12.42 14.38
C LEU A 5 -8.96 -11.55 15.58
N ASP A 6 -7.97 -10.85 16.16
CA ASP A 6 -8.13 -9.93 17.30
C ASP A 6 -7.77 -8.50 16.88
N THR A 7 -8.31 -8.05 15.75
CA THR A 7 -8.15 -6.67 15.23
C THR A 7 -9.27 -5.76 15.70
N VAL A 8 -9.10 -4.46 15.51
CA VAL A 8 -10.16 -3.49 15.83
C VAL A 8 -11.44 -3.76 15.04
N PHE A 9 -11.33 -4.27 13.81
CA PHE A 9 -12.47 -4.73 13.03
C PHE A 9 -13.28 -5.81 13.76
N TRP A 10 -12.61 -6.83 14.29
CA TRP A 10 -13.27 -7.90 15.02
C TRP A 10 -13.85 -7.45 16.37
N ALA A 11 -13.24 -6.45 17.02
CA ALA A 11 -13.78 -5.86 18.23
C ALA A 11 -15.14 -5.17 17.99
N TYR A 12 -15.38 -4.65 16.78
CA TYR A 12 -16.60 -3.92 16.41
C TYR A 12 -17.51 -4.67 15.44
N PHE A 13 -17.16 -5.91 15.09
CA PHE A 13 -17.87 -6.71 14.09
C PHE A 13 -19.38 -6.85 14.38
N ASP A 14 -19.74 -7.07 15.65
CA ASP A 14 -21.15 -7.24 16.05
C ASP A 14 -22.02 -6.00 15.76
N GLU A 15 -21.45 -4.81 15.67
CA GLU A 15 -22.20 -3.58 15.37
C GLU A 15 -22.84 -3.63 13.97
N TYR A 16 -22.34 -4.50 13.08
CA TYR A 16 -22.87 -4.71 11.73
C TYR A 16 -23.99 -5.75 11.65
N LEU A 17 -24.01 -6.74 12.56
CA LEU A 17 -24.89 -7.91 12.44
C LEU A 17 -26.00 -7.99 13.48
N LYS A 18 -25.99 -7.13 14.51
CA LYS A 18 -26.92 -7.20 15.64
C LYS A 18 -28.42 -7.11 15.29
N LYS A 19 -28.78 -6.81 14.04
CA LYS A 19 -30.17 -6.65 13.60
C LYS A 19 -30.58 -7.55 12.41
N ASP A 20 -29.66 -8.30 11.81
CA ASP A 20 -29.99 -9.12 10.64
C ASP A 20 -30.05 -10.60 11.01
N SER A 21 -31.27 -11.10 11.21
CA SER A 21 -31.53 -12.50 11.47
C SER A 21 -31.30 -13.39 10.23
N SER A 22 -31.12 -12.83 9.04
CA SER A 22 -30.92 -13.65 7.85
C SER A 22 -29.47 -14.08 7.64
N PHE A 23 -28.48 -13.56 8.38
CA PHE A 23 -27.06 -13.84 8.15
C PHE A 23 -26.65 -15.22 8.70
N SER A 24 -26.12 -16.10 7.84
CA SER A 24 -25.76 -17.48 8.22
C SER A 24 -24.58 -17.59 9.19
N LEU A 25 -23.63 -16.63 9.19
CA LEU A 25 -22.41 -16.69 10.02
C LEU A 25 -22.52 -15.95 11.36
N ARG A 26 -23.66 -16.01 12.05
CA ARG A 26 -23.83 -15.29 13.34
C ARG A 26 -22.89 -15.75 14.45
N LYS A 27 -22.52 -17.05 14.47
CA LYS A 27 -21.52 -17.58 15.40
C LYS A 27 -20.13 -17.38 14.83
N LEU A 28 -19.34 -16.51 15.47
CA LEU A 28 -17.96 -16.20 15.07
C LEU A 28 -16.96 -17.29 15.49
N THR A 29 -16.97 -18.43 14.80
CA THR A 29 -15.88 -19.41 14.90
C THR A 29 -14.61 -18.89 14.21
N ILE A 30 -13.45 -19.48 14.54
CA ILE A 30 -12.17 -19.15 13.87
C ILE A 30 -12.27 -19.37 12.35
N ASP A 31 -12.88 -20.48 11.92
CA ASP A 31 -13.07 -20.77 10.48
C ASP A 31 -13.95 -19.72 9.81
N ASN A 32 -15.05 -19.30 10.45
CA ASN A 32 -15.92 -18.25 9.91
C ASN A 32 -15.19 -16.92 9.78
N LYS A 33 -14.37 -16.54 10.77
CA LYS A 33 -13.54 -15.33 10.68
C LYS A 33 -12.52 -15.44 9.53
N GLN A 34 -11.92 -16.60 9.33
CA GLN A 34 -10.97 -16.86 8.23
C GLN A 34 -11.64 -16.71 6.87
N LYS A 35 -12.82 -17.33 6.69
CA LYS A 35 -13.65 -17.22 5.48
C LYS A 35 -14.02 -15.77 5.19
N ILE A 36 -14.53 -15.04 6.19
CA ILE A 36 -14.89 -13.62 6.05
C ILE A 36 -13.66 -12.78 5.67
N ASN A 37 -12.51 -12.98 6.32
CA ASN A 37 -11.28 -12.25 5.98
C ASN A 37 -10.85 -12.49 4.53
N GLU A 38 -10.94 -13.73 4.05
CA GLU A 38 -10.61 -14.05 2.66
C GLU A 38 -11.55 -13.33 1.69
N VAL A 39 -12.87 -13.51 1.85
CA VAL A 39 -13.85 -12.86 0.98
C VAL A 39 -13.71 -11.35 1.04
N TYR A 40 -13.43 -10.75 2.20
CA TYR A 40 -13.22 -9.31 2.33
C TYR A 40 -12.05 -8.84 1.49
N GLU A 41 -10.87 -9.47 1.60
CA GLU A 41 -9.69 -9.08 0.82
C GLU A 41 -9.93 -9.19 -0.68
N ILE A 42 -10.63 -10.26 -1.11
CA ILE A 42 -10.94 -10.49 -2.52
C ILE A 42 -11.99 -9.49 -3.01
N ALA A 43 -13.10 -9.32 -2.29
CA ALA A 43 -14.15 -8.37 -2.63
C ALA A 43 -13.62 -6.93 -2.69
N TYR A 44 -12.81 -6.51 -1.72
CA TYR A 44 -12.22 -5.17 -1.71
C TYR A 44 -11.34 -4.94 -2.95
N PHE A 45 -10.56 -5.93 -3.38
CA PHE A 45 -9.81 -5.86 -4.64
C PHE A 45 -10.72 -5.89 -5.87
N ALA A 46 -11.76 -6.73 -5.86
CA ALA A 46 -12.71 -6.89 -6.94
C ALA A 46 -13.49 -5.61 -7.26
N ILE A 47 -13.70 -4.71 -6.29
CA ILE A 47 -14.35 -3.40 -6.56
C ILE A 47 -13.59 -2.59 -7.61
N PHE A 48 -12.25 -2.62 -7.60
CA PHE A 48 -11.43 -1.90 -8.58
C PHE A 48 -11.55 -2.53 -9.97
N GLN A 49 -11.59 -3.86 -10.02
CA GLN A 49 -11.72 -4.62 -11.27
C GLN A 49 -13.12 -4.52 -11.87
N TYR A 50 -14.16 -4.56 -11.04
CA TYR A 50 -15.55 -4.34 -11.43
C TYR A 50 -15.74 -2.97 -12.09
N LYS A 51 -14.99 -1.97 -11.64
CA LYS A 51 -15.05 -0.61 -12.20
C LYS A 51 -14.34 -0.50 -13.54
N LEU A 52 -13.20 -1.16 -13.73
CA LEU A 52 -12.59 -1.31 -15.05
C LEU A 52 -13.59 -1.91 -16.03
N TRP A 53 -14.31 -2.96 -15.61
CA TRP A 53 -15.34 -3.61 -16.42
C TRP A 53 -16.52 -2.70 -16.77
N LYS A 54 -17.02 -1.92 -15.80
CA LYS A 54 -18.16 -1.01 -16.02
C LYS A 54 -17.79 0.28 -16.74
N ASN A 55 -16.51 0.60 -16.87
CA ASN A 55 -16.01 1.88 -17.36
C ASN A 55 -16.66 3.09 -16.67
N LYS A 56 -16.81 3.03 -15.35
CA LYS A 56 -17.41 4.13 -14.55
C LYS A 56 -16.47 4.56 -13.42
N PRO A 57 -16.46 5.86 -13.08
CA PRO A 57 -15.70 6.35 -11.95
C PRO A 57 -16.18 5.74 -10.63
N ILE A 58 -15.31 5.83 -9.64
CA ILE A 58 -15.48 5.22 -8.32
C ILE A 58 -16.49 6.05 -7.50
N SER A 59 -17.78 5.74 -7.55
CA SER A 59 -18.78 6.21 -6.58
C SER A 59 -19.19 5.08 -5.62
N THR A 60 -19.94 5.42 -4.56
CA THR A 60 -20.58 4.44 -3.65
C THR A 60 -21.22 3.30 -4.44
N ILE A 61 -21.15 2.09 -3.90
CA ILE A 61 -21.86 0.97 -4.49
C ILE A 61 -23.29 1.06 -3.97
N ASN A 62 -24.26 1.50 -4.77
CA ASN A 62 -25.64 1.55 -4.28
C ASN A 62 -26.12 0.14 -3.87
N PRO A 63 -26.92 0.02 -2.79
CA PRO A 63 -27.45 -1.27 -2.34
C PRO A 63 -28.15 -2.08 -3.45
N GLU A 64 -28.80 -1.41 -4.41
CA GLU A 64 -29.43 -2.03 -5.58
C GLU A 64 -28.46 -2.85 -6.46
N TYR A 65 -27.17 -2.49 -6.48
CA TYR A 65 -26.14 -3.19 -7.26
C TYR A 65 -25.38 -4.26 -6.46
N TYR A 66 -25.72 -4.50 -5.20
CA TYR A 66 -25.00 -5.46 -4.35
C TYR A 66 -25.02 -6.87 -4.93
N ASN A 67 -26.18 -7.34 -5.39
CA ASN A 67 -26.30 -8.67 -5.99
C ASN A 67 -25.51 -8.77 -7.31
N GLN A 68 -25.60 -7.75 -8.17
CA GLN A 68 -24.82 -7.69 -9.41
C GLN A 68 -23.31 -7.76 -9.15
N PHE A 69 -22.82 -7.03 -8.14
CA PHE A 69 -21.42 -7.10 -7.75
C PHE A 69 -21.05 -8.48 -7.18
N ALA A 70 -21.89 -9.06 -6.34
CA ALA A 70 -21.66 -10.39 -5.77
C ALA A 70 -21.62 -11.47 -6.85
N ASP A 71 -22.48 -11.39 -7.87
CA ASP A 71 -22.44 -12.26 -9.04
C ASP A 71 -21.10 -12.13 -9.78
N TYR A 72 -20.70 -10.89 -10.11
CA TYR A 72 -19.39 -10.64 -10.73
C TYR A 72 -18.23 -11.21 -9.89
N LEU A 73 -18.25 -10.99 -8.58
CA LEU A 73 -17.23 -11.50 -7.66
C LEU A 73 -17.16 -13.02 -7.71
N THR A 74 -18.28 -13.71 -7.62
CA THR A 74 -18.33 -15.18 -7.60
C THR A 74 -17.81 -15.79 -8.90
N VAL A 75 -18.21 -15.26 -10.05
CA VAL A 75 -17.74 -15.71 -11.38
C VAL A 75 -16.22 -15.55 -11.54
N ASN A 76 -15.64 -14.52 -10.92
CA ASN A 76 -14.22 -14.20 -11.07
C ASN A 76 -13.37 -14.57 -9.83
N TYR A 77 -13.94 -15.24 -8.83
CA TYR A 77 -13.35 -15.35 -7.50
C TYR A 77 -11.98 -16.05 -7.51
N GLU A 78 -11.84 -17.17 -8.22
CA GLU A 78 -10.57 -17.90 -8.33
C GLU A 78 -9.47 -17.03 -8.96
N ASN A 79 -9.78 -16.33 -10.05
CA ASN A 79 -8.84 -15.45 -10.73
C ASN A 79 -8.41 -14.30 -9.81
N LEU A 80 -9.38 -13.63 -9.16
CA LEU A 80 -9.13 -12.56 -8.20
C LEU A 80 -8.28 -13.05 -7.02
N PHE A 81 -8.58 -14.23 -6.48
CA PHE A 81 -7.84 -14.85 -5.39
C PHE A 81 -6.38 -15.14 -5.77
N GLN A 82 -6.15 -15.75 -6.94
CA GLN A 82 -4.81 -16.05 -7.45
C GLN A 82 -3.98 -14.78 -7.66
N GLN A 83 -4.58 -13.71 -8.17
CA GLN A 83 -3.89 -12.44 -8.38
C GLN A 83 -3.57 -11.72 -7.08
N LYS A 84 -4.49 -11.73 -6.12
CA LYS A 84 -4.27 -11.11 -4.81
C LYS A 84 -3.20 -11.84 -3.99
N ASN A 85 -3.09 -13.16 -4.13
CA ASN A 85 -2.23 -14.01 -3.29
C ASN A 85 -0.98 -14.57 -3.99
N ASN A 86 -0.68 -14.17 -5.24
CA ASN A 86 0.42 -14.70 -6.05
C ASN A 86 0.42 -16.24 -6.10
N SER A 87 -0.53 -16.82 -6.84
CA SER A 87 -0.78 -18.24 -7.28
C SER A 87 -0.17 -19.44 -6.53
N ASN A 88 1.05 -19.37 -6.00
CA ASN A 88 1.83 -20.52 -5.54
C ASN A 88 1.91 -20.68 -4.01
N ILE A 89 1.34 -19.77 -3.21
CA ILE A 89 1.60 -19.74 -1.75
C ILE A 89 0.37 -20.11 -0.90
N LYS A 90 -0.87 -19.94 -1.40
CA LYS A 90 -2.08 -20.08 -0.57
C LYS A 90 -3.21 -20.82 -1.28
N LEU A 91 -3.84 -21.73 -0.54
CA LEU A 91 -5.09 -22.38 -0.94
C LEU A 91 -6.28 -21.54 -0.44
N SER A 92 -7.30 -21.41 -1.27
CA SER A 92 -8.56 -20.74 -0.90
C SER A 92 -9.37 -21.62 0.04
N LYS A 93 -10.13 -20.99 0.94
CA LYS A 93 -11.13 -21.64 1.79
C LYS A 93 -12.43 -21.98 1.07
N PHE A 94 -12.58 -21.54 -0.18
CA PHE A 94 -13.78 -21.71 -0.98
C PHE A 94 -13.46 -22.48 -2.25
N ASN A 95 -14.37 -23.37 -2.63
CA ASN A 95 -14.41 -24.01 -3.92
C ASN A 95 -15.52 -23.37 -4.76
N THR A 96 -15.16 -22.63 -5.80
CA THR A 96 -16.15 -21.90 -6.62
C THR A 96 -16.98 -22.80 -7.54
N LYS A 97 -16.78 -24.12 -7.47
CA LYS A 97 -17.64 -25.14 -8.09
C LYS A 97 -18.74 -25.65 -7.16
N ASP A 98 -18.67 -25.35 -5.85
CA ASP A 98 -19.70 -25.74 -4.86
C ASP A 98 -20.72 -24.61 -4.70
N GLU A 99 -22.00 -24.90 -4.96
CA GLU A 99 -23.10 -23.95 -4.82
C GLU A 99 -23.22 -23.37 -3.40
N LYS A 100 -22.89 -24.15 -2.37
CA LYS A 100 -22.92 -23.67 -0.97
C LYS A 100 -21.87 -22.59 -0.73
N ASP A 101 -20.67 -22.79 -1.28
CA ASP A 101 -19.58 -21.82 -1.18
C ASP A 101 -19.89 -20.56 -2.00
N ILE A 102 -20.47 -20.70 -3.20
CA ILE A 102 -20.94 -19.56 -4.00
C ILE A 102 -21.96 -18.75 -3.21
N GLN A 103 -22.97 -19.40 -2.65
CA GLN A 103 -24.02 -18.72 -1.89
C GLN A 103 -23.47 -18.04 -0.64
N LEU A 104 -22.52 -18.67 0.05
CA LEU A 104 -21.86 -18.09 1.21
C LEU A 104 -21.03 -16.86 0.83
N ILE A 105 -20.29 -16.89 -0.29
CA ILE A 105 -19.55 -15.72 -0.80
C ILE A 105 -20.52 -14.56 -1.09
N LYS A 106 -21.63 -14.84 -1.77
CA LYS A 106 -22.66 -13.83 -2.07
C LYS A 106 -23.23 -13.21 -0.80
N GLU A 107 -23.57 -14.05 0.18
CA GLU A 107 -24.12 -13.61 1.44
C GLU A 107 -23.14 -12.74 2.24
N ILE A 108 -21.88 -13.17 2.39
CA ILE A 108 -20.84 -12.41 3.09
C ILE A 108 -20.61 -11.07 2.38
N THR A 109 -20.61 -11.07 1.05
CA THR A 109 -20.35 -9.86 0.26
C THR A 109 -21.45 -8.83 0.43
N THR A 110 -22.70 -9.23 0.21
CA THR A 110 -23.86 -8.33 0.17
C THR A 110 -24.30 -7.85 1.55
N LYS A 111 -24.36 -8.75 2.54
CA LYS A 111 -24.89 -8.42 3.87
C LYS A 111 -23.85 -7.80 4.81
N LEU A 112 -22.56 -8.06 4.58
CA LEU A 112 -21.49 -7.61 5.48
C LEU A 112 -20.47 -6.70 4.78
N ILE A 113 -19.77 -7.19 3.76
CA ILE A 113 -18.59 -6.50 3.24
C ILE A 113 -18.96 -5.18 2.56
N LEU A 114 -19.92 -5.18 1.63
CA LEU A 114 -20.32 -3.96 0.92
C LEU A 114 -20.94 -2.93 1.87
N VAL A 115 -21.75 -3.39 2.83
CA VAL A 115 -22.30 -2.54 3.91
C VAL A 115 -21.18 -1.88 4.71
N HIS A 116 -20.17 -2.65 5.10
CA HIS A 116 -19.03 -2.14 5.86
C HIS A 116 -18.20 -1.15 5.03
N ILE A 117 -17.86 -1.49 3.78
CA ILE A 117 -17.09 -0.63 2.87
C ILE A 117 -17.80 0.71 2.67
N ASN A 118 -19.12 0.70 2.40
CA ASN A 118 -19.90 1.91 2.22
C ASN A 118 -19.95 2.83 3.43
N LYS A 119 -19.84 2.27 4.64
CA LYS A 119 -19.81 3.08 5.87
C LYS A 119 -18.43 3.62 6.24
N THR A 120 -17.35 2.97 5.79
CA THR A 120 -16.05 3.14 6.44
C THR A 120 -14.89 3.43 5.50
N SER A 121 -15.03 3.17 4.21
CA SER A 121 -13.91 3.07 3.27
C SER A 121 -13.93 4.12 2.16
N TRP A 122 -14.71 5.20 2.31
CA TRP A 122 -14.80 6.29 1.34
C TRP A 122 -14.06 7.54 1.83
N ILE A 123 -13.29 8.15 0.94
CA ILE A 123 -12.68 9.46 1.11
C ILE A 123 -13.75 10.50 0.86
N GLU A 124 -13.89 11.43 1.80
CA GLU A 124 -14.82 12.55 1.72
C GLU A 124 -14.08 13.88 1.64
N LYS A 125 -14.77 14.92 1.12
CA LYS A 125 -14.21 16.24 0.80
C LYS A 125 -13.45 16.91 1.97
N ASN A 126 -13.83 16.64 3.22
CA ASN A 126 -13.36 17.38 4.41
C ASN A 126 -12.36 16.63 5.30
N GLU A 127 -11.84 15.49 4.88
CA GLU A 127 -11.00 14.68 5.76
C GLU A 127 -9.57 15.24 5.86
N ASN A 128 -9.14 15.62 7.07
CA ASN A 128 -7.84 16.30 7.27
C ASN A 128 -6.62 15.51 6.77
N TYR A 129 -6.68 14.19 6.75
CA TYR A 129 -5.58 13.33 6.34
C TYR A 129 -5.34 13.26 4.84
N ILE A 130 -6.24 13.80 4.01
CA ILE A 130 -6.03 13.91 2.55
C ILE A 130 -4.87 14.84 2.18
N ASN A 131 -4.25 15.51 3.15
CA ASN A 131 -3.07 16.36 2.95
C ASN A 131 -1.78 15.72 3.49
N ASN A 132 -1.86 14.55 4.12
CA ASN A 132 -0.68 13.89 4.63
C ASN A 132 0.08 13.21 3.48
N TYR A 133 1.34 13.62 3.29
CA TYR A 133 2.23 13.06 2.25
C TYR A 133 2.30 11.53 2.30
N TYR A 134 2.52 10.91 3.46
CA TYR A 134 2.71 9.46 3.57
C TYR A 134 1.42 8.71 3.20
N TRP A 135 0.27 9.24 3.62
CA TRP A 135 -1.03 8.68 3.27
C TRP A 135 -1.33 8.80 1.78
N LEU A 136 -1.07 9.96 1.17
CA LEU A 136 -1.29 10.19 -0.25
C LEU A 136 -0.38 9.28 -1.11
N PHE A 137 0.91 9.21 -0.78
CA PHE A 137 1.85 8.34 -1.48
C PHE A 137 1.46 6.87 -1.37
N SER A 138 1.14 6.40 -0.16
CA SER A 138 0.67 5.03 0.09
C SER A 138 -0.63 4.74 -0.66
N SER A 139 -1.57 5.69 -0.70
CA SER A 139 -2.83 5.57 -1.45
C SER A 139 -2.60 5.46 -2.95
N LEU A 140 -1.77 6.34 -3.52
CA LEU A 140 -1.40 6.30 -4.94
C LEU A 140 -0.71 4.99 -5.31
N THR A 141 0.22 4.53 -4.47
CA THR A 141 0.95 3.27 -4.66
C THR A 141 0.00 2.08 -4.59
N SER A 142 -0.84 2.01 -3.55
CA SER A 142 -1.88 0.98 -3.43
C SER A 142 -2.85 0.99 -4.63
N LEU A 143 -3.19 2.17 -5.16
CA LEU A 143 -4.05 2.29 -6.33
C LEU A 143 -3.38 1.73 -7.58
N SER A 144 -2.11 2.12 -7.84
CA SER A 144 -1.28 1.56 -8.91
C SER A 144 -1.27 0.03 -8.84
N LEU A 145 -1.02 -0.54 -7.66
CA LEU A 145 -0.96 -1.99 -7.48
C LEU A 145 -2.30 -2.70 -7.70
N ARG A 146 -3.43 -2.01 -7.53
CA ARG A 146 -4.78 -2.57 -7.75
C ARG A 146 -5.23 -2.51 -9.19
N PHE A 147 -4.81 -1.47 -9.90
CA PHE A 147 -4.99 -1.35 -11.33
C PHE A 147 -3.84 -1.97 -12.14
N GLN A 148 -2.93 -2.70 -11.49
CA GLN A 148 -1.80 -3.31 -12.16
C GLN A 148 -2.22 -4.16 -13.36
N TYR A 149 -3.29 -4.92 -13.25
CA TYR A 149 -3.84 -5.73 -14.34
C TYR A 149 -5.31 -5.38 -14.57
N ASP A 150 -5.78 -5.51 -15.81
CA ASP A 150 -7.20 -5.60 -16.11
C ASP A 150 -7.59 -7.08 -16.25
N LEU A 151 -8.30 -7.59 -15.24
CA LEU A 151 -8.69 -9.00 -15.19
C LEU A 151 -9.91 -9.31 -16.04
N ASN A 152 -10.61 -8.29 -16.55
CA ASN A 152 -11.79 -8.43 -17.39
C ASN A 152 -11.42 -8.64 -18.86
N PHE A 153 -10.20 -8.24 -19.24
CA PHE A 153 -9.68 -8.46 -20.57
C PHE A 153 -9.20 -9.91 -20.71
N LYS A 154 -9.96 -10.73 -21.44
CA LYS A 154 -9.62 -12.14 -21.74
C LYS A 154 -9.21 -12.25 -23.21
N LYS A 155 -7.93 -12.54 -23.46
CA LYS A 155 -7.42 -12.94 -24.79
C LYS A 155 -7.15 -14.46 -24.82
N GLU A 156 -7.05 -15.02 -26.02
CA GLU A 156 -6.94 -16.45 -26.37
C GLU A 156 -5.88 -17.27 -25.62
N ASN A 157 -4.97 -16.66 -24.85
CA ASN A 157 -3.88 -17.35 -24.13
C ASN A 157 -3.86 -17.17 -22.61
N ASN A 158 -4.94 -16.68 -21.98
CA ASN A 158 -5.01 -16.39 -20.53
C ASN A 158 -3.93 -15.41 -19.99
N ILE A 159 -3.27 -14.66 -20.88
CA ILE A 159 -2.28 -13.65 -20.51
C ILE A 159 -3.00 -12.43 -19.93
N LYS A 160 -2.57 -11.99 -18.74
CA LYS A 160 -3.10 -10.81 -18.06
C LYS A 160 -2.23 -9.60 -18.38
N TYR A 161 -2.83 -8.60 -19.01
CA TYR A 161 -2.15 -7.38 -19.39
C TYR A 161 -2.38 -6.27 -18.36
N HIS A 162 -1.48 -5.30 -18.34
CA HIS A 162 -1.65 -4.09 -17.56
C HIS A 162 -2.91 -3.34 -17.97
N SER A 163 -3.61 -2.77 -16.99
CA SER A 163 -4.71 -1.86 -17.30
C SER A 163 -4.19 -0.59 -17.96
N VAL A 164 -5.05 0.09 -18.72
CA VAL A 164 -4.73 1.34 -19.42
C VAL A 164 -4.26 2.46 -18.47
N VAL A 165 -4.70 2.44 -17.21
CA VAL A 165 -4.34 3.46 -16.20
C VAL A 165 -3.03 3.15 -15.47
N TYR A 166 -2.54 1.90 -15.54
CA TYR A 166 -1.37 1.48 -14.77
C TYR A 166 -0.09 2.24 -15.12
N PRO A 167 0.24 2.52 -16.40
CA PRO A 167 1.40 3.33 -16.75
C PRO A 167 1.37 4.71 -16.10
N PHE A 168 0.24 5.42 -16.19
CA PHE A 168 0.07 6.75 -15.58
C PHE A 168 0.28 6.72 -14.05
N LEU A 169 -0.37 5.78 -13.36
CA LEU A 169 -0.22 5.64 -11.90
C LEU A 169 1.21 5.27 -11.50
N THR A 170 1.85 4.39 -12.28
CA THR A 170 3.25 4.00 -12.10
C THR A 170 4.17 5.20 -12.25
N THR A 171 3.95 6.04 -13.28
CA THR A 171 4.67 7.30 -13.46
C THR A 171 4.53 8.21 -12.25
N CYS A 172 3.30 8.39 -11.74
CA CYS A 172 3.06 9.23 -10.56
C CYS A 172 3.83 8.74 -9.32
N VAL A 173 3.88 7.41 -9.10
CA VAL A 173 4.63 6.81 -7.98
C VAL A 173 6.14 7.00 -8.16
N MET A 174 6.65 6.71 -9.36
CA MET A 174 8.07 6.80 -9.70
C MET A 174 8.65 8.21 -9.51
N ILE A 175 7.94 9.21 -9.99
CA ILE A 175 8.39 10.61 -9.91
C ILE A 175 8.02 11.27 -8.59
N ASP A 176 7.15 10.63 -7.81
CA ASP A 176 6.61 11.11 -6.54
C ASP A 176 6.05 12.54 -6.67
N ILE A 177 4.85 12.61 -7.24
CA ILE A 177 4.13 13.87 -7.52
C ILE A 177 3.86 14.72 -6.26
N PHE A 178 4.06 14.17 -5.06
CA PHE A 178 3.88 14.87 -3.78
C PHE A 178 5.18 15.51 -3.27
N ASP A 179 6.35 15.13 -3.81
CA ASP A 179 7.65 15.72 -3.48
C ASP A 179 8.14 16.64 -4.62
N THR A 180 7.44 17.77 -4.78
CA THR A 180 7.68 18.75 -5.86
C THR A 180 9.12 19.28 -5.91
N LYS A 181 9.85 19.22 -4.80
CA LYS A 181 11.26 19.64 -4.71
C LYS A 181 12.19 18.67 -5.43
N ASN A 182 11.93 17.36 -5.35
CA ASN A 182 12.80 16.33 -5.93
C ASN A 182 12.25 15.71 -7.21
N MET A 183 11.02 16.06 -7.61
CA MET A 183 10.32 15.45 -8.75
C MET A 183 11.14 15.52 -10.05
N ILE A 184 11.68 16.69 -10.44
CA ILE A 184 12.57 16.80 -11.62
C ILE A 184 13.75 15.83 -11.54
N ASN A 185 14.41 15.76 -10.38
CA ASN A 185 15.60 14.93 -10.21
C ASN A 185 15.25 13.43 -10.36
N LYS A 186 14.07 13.01 -9.89
CA LYS A 186 13.56 11.65 -10.10
C LYS A 186 13.28 11.41 -11.58
N ILE A 187 12.62 12.34 -12.27
CA ILE A 187 12.34 12.24 -13.71
C ILE A 187 13.66 12.07 -14.49
N LYS A 188 14.65 12.92 -14.24
CA LYS A 188 15.96 12.88 -14.93
C LYS A 188 16.68 11.55 -14.74
N LYS A 189 16.62 10.96 -13.53
CA LYS A 189 17.25 9.67 -13.23
C LYS A 189 16.53 8.50 -13.89
N ILE A 190 15.20 8.47 -13.82
CA ILE A 190 14.39 7.37 -14.34
C ILE A 190 14.37 7.36 -15.87
N PHE A 191 14.11 8.52 -16.48
CA PHE A 191 13.99 8.67 -17.92
C PHE A 191 15.31 9.13 -18.57
N SER A 192 16.44 8.66 -18.05
CA SER A 192 17.75 8.92 -18.64
C SER A 192 17.89 8.25 -20.00
N LYS A 193 18.79 8.76 -20.85
CA LYS A 193 19.08 8.15 -22.16
C LYS A 193 19.56 6.70 -21.99
N GLU A 194 20.33 6.38 -20.95
CA GLU A 194 20.77 5.00 -20.68
C GLU A 194 19.60 4.08 -20.32
N ASN A 195 18.74 4.50 -19.39
CA ASN A 195 17.61 3.70 -18.93
C ASN A 195 16.59 3.44 -20.05
N LEU A 196 16.31 4.46 -20.86
CA LEU A 196 15.44 4.31 -22.04
C LEU A 196 16.09 3.40 -23.08
N ALA A 197 17.36 3.60 -23.42
CA ALA A 197 18.06 2.77 -24.39
C ALA A 197 18.13 1.30 -23.95
N PHE A 198 18.36 1.04 -22.66
CA PHE A 198 18.28 -0.31 -22.08
C PHE A 198 16.89 -0.91 -22.27
N ALA A 199 15.83 -0.18 -21.92
CA ALA A 199 14.45 -0.65 -22.05
C ALA A 199 14.00 -0.86 -23.51
N PHE A 200 14.51 -0.07 -24.46
CA PHE A 200 14.26 -0.30 -25.89
C PHE A 200 14.90 -1.60 -26.38
N LYS A 201 16.11 -1.91 -25.92
CA LYS A 201 16.90 -3.06 -26.37
C LYS A 201 16.54 -4.36 -25.68
N SER A 202 15.98 -4.32 -24.47
CA SER A 202 15.57 -5.50 -23.71
C SER A 202 14.16 -5.97 -24.11
N GLY A 203 13.85 -7.25 -23.96
CA GLY A 203 12.49 -7.77 -24.18
C GLY A 203 11.99 -7.73 -25.62
N ARG A 204 10.68 -7.62 -25.82
CA ARG A 204 10.04 -7.64 -27.14
C ARG A 204 10.31 -6.37 -27.95
N SER A 205 10.32 -6.53 -29.27
CA SER A 205 10.35 -5.39 -30.19
C SER A 205 9.01 -4.64 -30.18
N LEU A 206 9.09 -3.33 -30.39
CA LEU A 206 7.92 -2.47 -30.57
C LEU A 206 7.35 -2.60 -31.99
N SER A 207 6.02 -2.64 -32.08
CA SER A 207 5.30 -2.55 -33.35
C SER A 207 5.48 -1.17 -33.99
N GLN A 208 5.11 -1.02 -35.26
CA GLN A 208 5.16 0.28 -35.94
C GLN A 208 4.22 1.31 -35.30
N GLU A 209 3.04 0.90 -34.84
CA GLU A 209 2.10 1.77 -34.13
C GLU A 209 2.67 2.24 -32.80
N GLU A 210 3.28 1.34 -32.03
CA GLU A 210 3.93 1.67 -30.76
C GLU A 210 5.09 2.64 -30.97
N LYS A 211 5.90 2.43 -32.02
CA LYS A 211 6.98 3.36 -32.40
C LYS A 211 6.43 4.75 -32.73
N LYS A 212 5.34 4.84 -33.52
CA LYS A 212 4.69 6.12 -33.85
C LYS A 212 4.16 6.84 -32.61
N TRP A 213 3.54 6.11 -31.68
CA TRP A 213 2.98 6.68 -30.46
C TRP A 213 4.05 7.24 -29.50
N ILE A 214 5.21 6.56 -29.39
CA ILE A 214 6.31 7.01 -28.52
C ILE A 214 7.16 8.11 -29.21
N LEU A 215 7.13 8.20 -30.54
CA LEU A 215 8.01 9.05 -31.35
C LEU A 215 8.09 10.51 -30.89
N PRO A 216 6.99 11.22 -30.57
CA PRO A 216 7.06 12.62 -30.14
C PRO A 216 7.96 12.81 -28.90
N GLN A 217 7.85 11.91 -27.93
CA GLN A 217 8.66 12.00 -26.70
C GLN A 217 10.11 11.60 -26.94
N LEU A 218 10.38 10.67 -27.86
CA LEU A 218 11.76 10.34 -28.25
C LEU A 218 12.45 11.48 -28.99
N ILE A 219 11.72 12.23 -29.81
CA ILE A 219 12.25 13.42 -30.47
C ILE A 219 12.63 14.46 -29.42
N ASN A 220 11.76 14.71 -28.44
CA ASN A 220 12.05 15.61 -27.32
C ASN A 220 13.33 15.17 -26.59
N ILE A 221 13.47 13.90 -26.22
CA ILE A 221 14.66 13.39 -25.49
C ILE A 221 15.95 13.46 -26.31
N LYS A 222 15.87 13.35 -27.64
CA LYS A 222 17.05 13.46 -28.51
C LYS A 222 17.59 14.89 -28.56
N LYS A 223 16.73 15.89 -28.42
CA LYS A 223 17.08 17.31 -28.39
C LYS A 223 17.11 17.81 -26.95
N ASP A 224 18.31 17.95 -26.38
CA ASP A 224 18.46 18.27 -24.96
C ASP A 224 17.76 19.58 -24.55
N GLU A 225 17.66 20.56 -25.45
CA GLU A 225 16.89 21.80 -25.23
C GLU A 225 15.39 21.53 -25.06
N ASP A 226 14.76 20.81 -26.00
CA ASP A 226 13.34 20.48 -25.97
C ASP A 226 13.00 19.62 -24.74
N TRP A 227 13.87 18.67 -24.40
CA TRP A 227 13.72 17.87 -23.18
C TRP A 227 13.81 18.72 -21.92
N ASN A 228 14.79 19.62 -21.84
CA ASN A 228 14.92 20.51 -20.69
C ASN A 228 13.72 21.46 -20.57
N LEU A 229 13.21 22.00 -21.69
CA LEU A 229 12.00 22.82 -21.70
C LEU A 229 10.77 22.04 -21.20
N PHE A 230 10.61 20.78 -21.61
CA PHE A 230 9.57 19.91 -21.08
C PHE A 230 9.74 19.70 -19.57
N LEU A 231 10.95 19.34 -19.12
CA LEU A 231 11.27 19.08 -17.71
C LEU A 231 11.08 20.30 -16.80
N ILE A 232 11.28 21.52 -17.30
CA ILE A 232 11.06 22.76 -16.53
C ILE A 232 9.61 22.86 -16.01
N ASN A 233 8.62 22.28 -16.71
CA ASN A 233 7.23 22.26 -16.22
C ASN A 233 7.04 21.46 -14.92
N PHE A 234 7.97 20.55 -14.61
CA PHE A 234 7.97 19.77 -13.37
C PHE A 234 8.75 20.46 -12.24
N SER A 235 9.30 21.65 -12.47
CA SER A 235 9.98 22.41 -11.42
C SER A 235 8.94 22.84 -10.40
N LYS A 236 9.34 22.93 -9.12
CA LYS A 236 8.42 23.36 -8.06
C LYS A 236 7.66 24.63 -8.46
N GLU A 237 8.38 25.63 -8.97
CA GLU A 237 7.84 26.94 -9.36
C GLU A 237 6.81 26.85 -10.48
N LYS A 238 7.04 26.03 -11.51
CA LYS A 238 6.09 25.88 -12.62
C LYS A 238 4.94 24.94 -12.25
N TRP A 239 5.24 23.86 -11.56
CA TRP A 239 4.27 22.86 -11.13
C TRP A 239 3.18 23.46 -10.25
N GLU A 240 3.57 24.36 -9.34
CA GLU A 240 2.66 25.08 -8.44
C GLU A 240 1.70 26.04 -9.17
N LEU A 241 2.05 26.49 -10.37
CA LEU A 241 1.21 27.37 -11.19
C LEU A 241 0.28 26.62 -12.15
N HIS A 242 0.56 25.35 -12.44
CA HIS A 242 -0.27 24.55 -13.34
C HIS A 242 -1.58 24.15 -12.67
N ASP A 243 -2.68 24.06 -13.43
CA ASP A 243 -3.92 23.47 -12.94
C ASP A 243 -3.90 21.93 -13.03
N VAL A 244 -4.94 21.28 -12.51
CA VAL A 244 -5.08 19.81 -12.54
C VAL A 244 -4.99 19.25 -13.96
N ASN A 245 -5.60 19.92 -14.94
CA ASN A 245 -5.63 19.46 -16.33
C ASN A 245 -4.24 19.53 -16.98
N LYS A 246 -3.49 20.60 -16.76
CA LYS A 246 -2.12 20.74 -17.25
C LYS A 246 -1.19 19.74 -16.56
N ARG A 247 -1.31 19.54 -15.24
CA ARG A 247 -0.56 18.53 -14.49
C ARG A 247 -0.84 17.13 -15.02
N PHE A 248 -2.10 16.79 -15.27
CA PHE A 248 -2.49 15.52 -15.89
C PHE A 248 -1.83 15.33 -17.25
N LYS A 249 -1.93 16.31 -18.17
CA LYS A 249 -1.34 16.22 -19.51
C LYS A 249 0.18 15.99 -19.47
N LEU A 250 0.89 16.73 -18.62
CA LEU A 250 2.34 16.57 -18.45
C LEU A 250 2.71 15.17 -17.93
N ILE A 251 2.00 14.66 -16.93
CA ILE A 251 2.22 13.30 -16.41
C ILE A 251 1.87 12.26 -17.47
N HIS A 252 0.78 12.45 -18.21
CA HIS A 252 0.37 11.54 -19.26
C HIS A 252 1.42 11.45 -20.37
N ASP A 253 1.97 12.58 -20.81
CA ASP A 253 3.08 12.63 -21.77
C ASP A 253 4.31 11.86 -21.25
N LEU A 254 4.66 12.01 -19.97
CA LEU A 254 5.75 11.26 -19.35
C LEU A 254 5.42 9.76 -19.21
N SER A 255 4.15 9.42 -18.97
CA SER A 255 3.68 8.04 -18.87
C SER A 255 3.83 7.29 -20.19
N ARG A 256 3.88 8.02 -21.33
CA ARG A 256 4.22 7.43 -22.63
C ARG A 256 5.61 6.82 -22.68
N LEU A 257 6.55 7.34 -21.91
CA LEU A 257 7.87 6.73 -21.76
C LEU A 257 7.85 5.57 -20.76
N THR A 258 6.96 5.65 -19.76
CA THR A 258 6.83 4.58 -18.76
C THR A 258 6.34 3.29 -19.39
N THR A 259 5.51 3.33 -20.43
CA THR A 259 5.06 2.11 -21.13
C THR A 259 6.20 1.32 -21.77
N ILE A 260 7.33 1.96 -22.13
CA ILE A 260 8.52 1.28 -22.63
C ILE A 260 9.08 0.34 -21.55
N PHE A 261 9.08 0.80 -20.29
CA PHE A 261 9.53 -0.02 -19.15
C PHE A 261 8.58 -1.17 -18.83
N LEU A 262 7.33 -1.09 -19.29
CA LEU A 262 6.25 -2.04 -18.99
C LEU A 262 5.88 -2.91 -20.20
N LYS A 263 6.57 -2.79 -21.33
CA LYS A 263 6.14 -3.30 -22.64
C LYS A 263 5.91 -4.81 -22.70
N GLU A 264 6.55 -5.58 -21.82
CA GLU A 264 6.37 -7.04 -21.72
C GLU A 264 4.98 -7.42 -21.22
N GLU A 265 4.33 -6.55 -20.44
CA GLU A 265 3.03 -6.82 -19.80
C GLU A 265 1.92 -5.91 -20.31
N ILE A 266 2.18 -5.07 -21.32
CA ILE A 266 1.17 -4.28 -22.03
C ILE A 266 0.83 -4.96 -23.36
N TYR A 267 -0.46 -5.08 -23.64
CA TYR A 267 -0.95 -5.70 -24.87
C TYR A 267 -0.45 -4.99 -26.12
N ASN A 268 -0.70 -3.68 -26.20
CA ASN A 268 -0.19 -2.79 -27.21
C ASN A 268 -0.11 -1.39 -26.60
N ILE A 269 1.07 -0.78 -26.69
CA ILE A 269 1.34 0.54 -26.11
C ILE A 269 0.48 1.63 -26.78
N SER A 270 0.12 1.48 -28.06
CA SER A 270 -0.68 2.47 -28.79
C SER A 270 -2.15 2.54 -28.35
N PHE A 271 -2.66 1.56 -27.59
CA PHE A 271 -4.04 1.59 -27.05
C PHE A 271 -4.25 2.67 -25.98
N ILE A 272 -3.19 3.31 -25.48
CA ILE A 272 -3.24 4.39 -24.48
C ILE A 272 -3.27 5.76 -25.21
N ALA A 273 -4.07 5.87 -26.27
CA ALA A 273 -3.88 6.88 -27.32
C ALA A 273 -4.09 8.33 -26.83
N ASP A 274 -5.25 8.63 -26.23
CA ASP A 274 -5.69 10.01 -26.04
C ASP A 274 -5.70 10.49 -24.58
N GLY A 275 -5.46 9.60 -23.62
CA GLY A 275 -5.46 9.95 -22.19
C GLY A 275 -6.83 10.26 -21.59
N ASP A 276 -7.85 10.58 -22.40
CA ASP A 276 -9.22 10.81 -21.94
C ASP A 276 -9.79 9.59 -21.19
N GLU A 277 -9.61 8.38 -21.73
CA GLU A 277 -9.99 7.14 -21.03
C GLU A 277 -9.28 6.99 -19.67
N VAL A 278 -8.00 7.40 -19.60
CA VAL A 278 -7.23 7.37 -18.35
C VAL A 278 -7.78 8.41 -17.36
N TYR A 279 -8.11 9.60 -17.86
CA TYR A 279 -8.69 10.68 -17.07
C TYR A 279 -10.04 10.26 -16.49
N GLU A 280 -10.96 9.78 -17.31
CA GLU A 280 -12.31 9.35 -16.89
C GLU A 280 -12.25 8.24 -15.83
N LYS A 281 -11.41 7.22 -16.03
CA LYS A 281 -11.27 6.12 -15.06
C LYS A 281 -10.64 6.56 -13.73
N LEU A 282 -9.84 7.64 -13.74
CA LEU A 282 -9.14 8.15 -12.56
C LEU A 282 -9.74 9.45 -12.00
N GLU A 283 -10.78 10.02 -12.59
CA GLU A 283 -11.24 11.40 -12.33
C GLU A 283 -11.33 11.71 -10.83
N ASN A 284 -12.00 10.84 -10.07
CA ASN A 284 -12.15 10.99 -8.62
C ASN A 284 -10.79 11.00 -7.89
N TYR A 285 -9.84 10.16 -8.31
CA TYR A 285 -8.50 10.14 -7.73
C TYR A 285 -7.62 11.30 -8.19
N LEU A 286 -7.79 11.81 -9.42
CA LEU A 286 -7.04 12.96 -9.91
C LEU A 286 -7.33 14.22 -9.08
N LYS A 287 -8.59 14.41 -8.66
CA LYS A 287 -9.00 15.48 -7.73
C LYS A 287 -8.36 15.35 -6.33
N LEU A 288 -7.87 14.16 -5.97
CA LEU A 288 -7.16 13.95 -4.71
C LEU A 288 -5.64 14.16 -4.86
N PHE A 289 -5.06 13.61 -5.93
CA PHE A 289 -3.60 13.46 -6.07
C PHE A 289 -2.91 14.62 -6.78
N LEU A 290 -3.57 15.25 -7.76
CA LEU A 290 -2.96 16.33 -8.54
C LEU A 290 -2.96 17.70 -7.86
N PRO A 291 -3.90 18.03 -6.95
CA PRO A 291 -3.81 19.27 -6.19
C PRO A 291 -2.65 19.26 -5.19
N ILE A 292 -1.98 20.40 -5.07
CA ILE A 292 -0.75 20.55 -4.29
C ILE A 292 -1.06 20.91 -2.84
N SER A 293 -2.13 21.68 -2.60
CA SER A 293 -2.50 22.14 -1.26
C SER A 293 -3.90 21.72 -0.82
N LYS A 294 -4.17 21.85 0.48
CA LYS A 294 -5.49 21.64 1.06
C LYS A 294 -6.48 22.66 0.49
N GLU A 295 -6.03 23.89 0.32
CA GLU A 295 -6.82 25.01 -0.19
C GLU A 295 -7.21 24.75 -1.64
N GLU A 296 -6.26 24.32 -2.47
CA GLU A 296 -6.53 23.97 -3.86
C GLU A 296 -7.52 22.81 -3.97
N ARG A 297 -7.33 21.73 -3.19
CA ARG A 297 -8.32 20.63 -3.09
C ARG A 297 -9.70 21.14 -2.70
N SER A 298 -9.76 22.00 -1.69
CA SER A 298 -11.02 22.55 -1.18
C SER A 298 -11.73 23.40 -2.24
N VAL A 299 -10.98 24.19 -3.01
CA VAL A 299 -11.53 24.98 -4.13
C VAL A 299 -12.06 24.06 -5.23
N ILE A 300 -11.33 23.01 -5.59
CA ILE A 300 -11.79 22.02 -6.57
C ILE A 300 -13.08 21.35 -6.11
N PHE A 301 -13.14 20.91 -4.85
CA PHE A 301 -14.34 20.27 -4.29
C PHE A 301 -15.54 21.20 -4.12
N LYS A 302 -15.31 22.51 -3.96
CA LYS A 302 -16.37 23.54 -3.90
C LYS A 302 -16.94 23.88 -5.27
N LYS A 303 -16.11 23.85 -6.31
CA LYS A 303 -16.55 24.08 -7.71
C LYS A 303 -17.22 22.86 -8.33
N ASP A 304 -17.10 21.71 -7.71
CA ASP A 304 -17.72 20.47 -8.17
C ASP A 304 -19.22 20.51 -7.85
N GLU A 305 -20.06 20.56 -8.90
CA GLU A 305 -21.52 20.48 -8.80
C GLU A 305 -22.00 19.16 -8.19
N ASN A 306 -21.13 18.14 -8.17
CA ASN A 306 -21.43 16.88 -7.50
C ASN A 306 -21.21 17.03 -5.98
N GLU A 307 -22.30 17.31 -5.25
CA GLU A 307 -22.32 17.37 -3.79
C GLU A 307 -21.83 16.06 -3.15
N ASN A 308 -21.96 14.93 -3.85
CA ASN A 308 -21.66 13.58 -3.37
C ASN A 308 -20.32 13.01 -3.88
N TRP A 309 -19.32 13.84 -4.23
CA TRP A 309 -17.99 13.34 -4.59
C TRP A 309 -17.42 12.43 -3.50
N GLN A 310 -16.99 11.25 -3.89
CA GLN A 310 -16.28 10.31 -3.02
C GLN A 310 -15.29 9.46 -3.84
N ALA A 311 -14.26 8.95 -3.16
CA ALA A 311 -13.34 7.98 -3.74
C ALA A 311 -13.09 6.82 -2.76
N LEU A 312 -13.11 5.57 -3.23
CA LEU A 312 -12.81 4.42 -2.39
C LEU A 312 -11.35 4.49 -1.97
N PHE A 313 -11.05 4.27 -0.68
CA PHE A 313 -9.68 4.17 -0.23
C PHE A 313 -8.93 3.07 -0.98
N PRO A 314 -7.79 3.37 -1.63
CA PRO A 314 -6.98 2.32 -2.23
C PRO A 314 -6.40 1.36 -1.18
N ILE A 315 -6.31 1.77 0.07
CA ILE A 315 -5.78 0.96 1.16
C ILE A 315 -6.94 0.27 1.88
N ASN A 316 -6.89 -1.07 2.04
CA ASN A 316 -7.82 -1.75 2.94
C ASN A 316 -7.29 -1.62 4.38
N TYR A 317 -7.90 -0.74 5.17
CA TYR A 317 -7.50 -0.49 6.56
C TYR A 317 -8.46 -1.05 7.60
N LYS A 318 -9.35 -1.99 7.24
CA LYS A 318 -10.34 -2.57 8.17
C LYS A 318 -9.71 -2.96 9.52
N ASP A 319 -8.54 -3.60 9.49
CA ASP A 319 -7.91 -4.20 10.66
C ASP A 319 -7.10 -3.21 11.52
N TYR A 320 -6.87 -1.99 11.03
CA TYR A 320 -6.06 -0.95 11.68
C TYR A 320 -6.67 0.44 11.46
N ASN A 321 -8.01 0.49 11.47
CA ASN A 321 -8.76 1.73 11.32
C ASN A 321 -8.52 2.62 12.53
N PHE A 322 -7.75 3.70 12.33
CA PHE A 322 -7.35 4.59 13.41
C PHE A 322 -8.55 5.21 14.14
N LYS A 323 -9.64 5.57 13.45
CA LYS A 323 -10.85 6.15 14.08
C LYS A 323 -11.46 5.13 15.06
N TRP A 324 -11.52 3.86 14.67
CA TRP A 324 -12.03 2.80 15.53
C TRP A 324 -11.08 2.46 16.66
N THR A 325 -9.78 2.49 16.40
CA THR A 325 -8.76 2.30 17.42
C THR A 325 -8.89 3.38 18.49
N LEU A 326 -8.98 4.66 18.11
CA LEU A 326 -9.21 5.78 19.02
C LEU A 326 -10.51 5.60 19.83
N SER A 327 -11.60 5.23 19.16
CA SER A 327 -12.87 4.92 19.82
C SER A 327 -12.72 3.78 20.84
N HIS A 328 -11.96 2.73 20.51
CA HIS A 328 -11.70 1.61 21.41
C HIS A 328 -10.90 2.00 22.64
N ILE A 329 -9.75 2.62 22.44
CA ILE A 329 -8.83 2.95 23.53
C ILE A 329 -9.44 3.98 24.49
N SER A 330 -10.27 4.90 23.98
CA SER A 330 -10.97 5.89 24.82
C SER A 330 -11.92 5.28 25.87
N LYS A 331 -12.41 4.06 25.64
CA LYS A 331 -13.36 3.36 26.53
C LYS A 331 -12.71 2.80 27.80
N PHE A 332 -11.42 2.47 27.77
CA PHE A 332 -10.75 1.78 28.87
C PHE A 332 -9.80 2.71 29.62
N LYS A 333 -9.91 2.76 30.94
CA LYS A 333 -9.07 3.60 31.80
C LYS A 333 -7.58 3.27 31.69
N ASP A 334 -7.23 2.01 31.45
CA ASP A 334 -5.82 1.59 31.38
C ASP A 334 -5.11 2.09 30.12
N TYR A 335 -5.81 2.21 28.98
CA TYR A 335 -5.24 2.84 27.79
C TYR A 335 -5.01 4.35 28.00
N LYS A 336 -5.83 5.02 28.84
CA LYS A 336 -5.61 6.43 29.20
C LYS A 336 -4.32 6.65 30.01
N LYS A 337 -3.76 5.60 30.61
CA LYS A 337 -2.46 5.66 31.29
C LYS A 337 -1.28 5.61 30.30
N LEU A 338 -1.51 5.18 29.06
CA LEU A 338 -0.51 5.22 28.01
C LEU A 338 -0.35 6.67 27.56
N LYS A 339 0.89 7.19 27.57
CA LYS A 339 1.20 8.51 27.05
C LYS A 339 1.25 8.45 25.52
N TYR A 340 0.16 8.80 24.83
CA TYR A 340 0.11 8.92 23.38
C TYR A 340 -0.66 10.16 22.94
N LYS A 341 -0.48 10.58 21.68
CA LYS A 341 -1.28 11.62 21.03
C LYS A 341 -2.05 11.02 19.85
N GLU A 342 -3.29 11.44 19.66
CA GLU A 342 -4.19 10.85 18.64
C GLU A 342 -3.71 11.10 17.20
N ASP A 343 -3.21 12.30 16.93
CA ASP A 343 -2.63 12.70 15.65
C ASP A 343 -1.42 11.84 15.28
N LYS A 344 -0.55 11.58 16.25
CA LYS A 344 0.63 10.71 16.08
C LYS A 344 0.28 9.25 15.82
N LEU A 345 -0.86 8.75 16.32
CA LEU A 345 -1.30 7.38 16.03
C LEU A 345 -1.65 7.23 14.54
N ALA A 346 -2.41 8.18 13.99
CA ALA A 346 -2.73 8.19 12.58
C ALA A 346 -1.47 8.36 11.72
N GLU A 347 -0.58 9.29 12.10
CA GLU A 347 0.70 9.51 11.43
C GLU A 347 1.57 8.24 11.42
N PHE A 348 1.64 7.51 12.53
CA PHE A 348 2.38 6.26 12.62
C PHE A 348 1.84 5.22 11.63
N ILE A 349 0.52 5.03 11.59
CA ILE A 349 -0.13 4.10 10.65
C ILE A 349 0.21 4.49 9.20
N TRP A 350 0.13 5.77 8.85
CA TRP A 350 0.42 6.24 7.50
C TRP A 350 1.87 6.02 7.09
N ARG A 351 2.83 6.29 8.00
CA ARG A 351 4.25 6.05 7.72
C ARG A 351 4.56 4.56 7.59
N VAL A 352 3.95 3.71 8.43
CA VAL A 352 4.06 2.25 8.29
C VAL A 352 3.47 1.79 6.95
N ARG A 353 2.31 2.28 6.55
CA ARG A 353 1.72 1.97 5.25
C ARG A 353 2.59 2.41 4.08
N TYR A 354 3.15 3.62 4.16
CA TYR A 354 4.10 4.16 3.18
C TYR A 354 5.32 3.24 2.97
N ILE A 355 6.00 2.80 4.04
CA ILE A 355 7.19 1.95 3.91
C ILE A 355 6.87 0.59 3.28
N PHE A 356 5.73 -0.02 3.63
CA PHE A 356 5.33 -1.31 3.08
C PHE A 356 4.89 -1.19 1.63
N ASP A 357 4.10 -0.18 1.28
CA ASP A 357 3.65 0.02 -0.10
C ASP A 357 4.83 0.37 -1.03
N TYR A 358 5.82 1.13 -0.55
CA TYR A 358 7.07 1.40 -1.28
C TYR A 358 7.84 0.11 -1.59
N ILE A 359 8.00 -0.76 -0.60
CA ILE A 359 8.66 -2.06 -0.76
C ILE A 359 7.85 -2.99 -1.68
N ASP A 360 6.52 -3.07 -1.51
CA ASP A 360 5.66 -3.90 -2.35
C ASP A 360 5.72 -3.45 -3.82
N PHE A 361 5.79 -2.14 -4.07
CA PHE A 361 5.97 -1.59 -5.42
C PHE A 361 7.33 -1.98 -6.03
N ILE A 362 8.42 -1.88 -5.28
CA ILE A 362 9.74 -2.36 -5.72
C ILE A 362 9.67 -3.85 -6.06
N MET A 363 9.13 -4.66 -5.15
CA MET A 363 9.13 -6.12 -5.29
C MET A 363 8.27 -6.61 -6.45
N LYS A 364 7.12 -5.97 -6.70
CA LYS A 364 6.26 -6.28 -7.84
C LYS A 364 6.89 -5.90 -9.18
N ASN A 365 7.64 -4.80 -9.23
CA ASN A 365 8.33 -4.38 -10.44
C ASN A 365 9.67 -5.12 -10.62
N LYS A 366 10.27 -5.67 -9.58
CA LYS A 366 11.58 -6.34 -9.68
C LYS A 366 11.61 -7.51 -10.67
N SER A 367 10.56 -8.33 -10.71
CA SER A 367 10.50 -9.50 -11.58
C SER A 367 10.08 -9.18 -13.01
N LYS A 368 9.54 -7.99 -13.25
CA LYS A 368 8.80 -7.64 -14.48
C LYS A 368 9.37 -6.40 -15.19
N ASN A 369 9.82 -5.40 -14.43
CA ASN A 369 10.24 -4.07 -14.87
C ASN A 369 11.51 -3.62 -14.11
N GLU A 370 12.67 -4.07 -14.57
CA GLU A 370 13.95 -3.92 -13.85
C GLU A 370 14.33 -2.46 -13.57
N VAL A 371 14.23 -1.58 -14.57
CA VAL A 371 14.56 -0.14 -14.49
C VAL A 371 13.79 0.52 -13.34
N ILE A 372 12.47 0.30 -13.29
CA ILE A 372 11.59 0.87 -12.27
C ILE A 372 12.07 0.44 -10.87
N SER A 373 12.30 -0.86 -10.69
CA SER A 373 12.72 -1.39 -9.39
C SER A 373 14.10 -0.87 -8.96
N THR A 374 15.04 -0.73 -9.91
CA THR A 374 16.41 -0.27 -9.66
C THR A 374 16.41 1.19 -9.20
N GLU A 375 15.70 2.08 -9.90
CA GLU A 375 15.68 3.50 -9.53
C GLU A 375 14.94 3.74 -8.21
N MET A 376 13.85 3.01 -7.95
CA MET A 376 13.17 3.08 -6.66
C MET A 376 14.06 2.60 -5.50
N ILE A 377 14.95 1.63 -5.74
CA ILE A 377 15.97 1.25 -4.73
C ILE A 377 17.00 2.37 -4.59
N ASN A 378 17.49 2.95 -5.69
CA ASN A 378 18.48 4.04 -5.69
C ASN A 378 18.02 5.27 -4.90
N PHE A 379 16.74 5.64 -4.98
CA PHE A 379 16.19 6.76 -4.20
C PHE A 379 16.23 6.53 -2.68
N LYS A 380 16.38 5.28 -2.24
CA LYS A 380 16.50 4.88 -0.84
C LYS A 380 17.77 4.07 -0.58
N TYR A 381 18.82 4.30 -1.38
CA TYR A 381 20.04 3.48 -1.39
C TYR A 381 20.67 3.32 0.00
N ILE A 382 20.90 4.42 0.71
CA ILE A 382 21.50 4.41 2.06
C ILE A 382 20.70 3.51 3.02
N GLY A 383 19.36 3.61 2.98
CA GLY A 383 18.49 2.81 3.82
C GLY A 383 18.46 1.34 3.41
N LEU A 384 18.12 1.06 2.15
CA LEU A 384 17.82 -0.30 1.69
C LEU A 384 19.06 -1.14 1.40
N VAL A 385 20.14 -0.51 0.92
CA VAL A 385 21.38 -1.19 0.48
C VAL A 385 22.45 -1.08 1.55
N GLU A 386 22.85 0.12 1.96
CA GLU A 386 23.99 0.27 2.88
C GLU A 386 23.65 -0.11 4.32
N THR A 387 22.48 0.31 4.79
CA THR A 387 22.09 0.14 6.20
C THR A 387 21.43 -1.21 6.44
N LEU A 388 20.44 -1.58 5.64
CA LEU A 388 19.68 -2.82 5.83
C LEU A 388 20.19 -4.01 5.03
N LYS A 389 21.11 -3.79 4.08
CA LYS A 389 21.68 -4.82 3.21
C LYS A 389 20.61 -5.73 2.61
N MET A 390 19.43 -5.16 2.31
CA MET A 390 18.31 -5.91 1.74
C MET A 390 18.58 -6.26 0.29
N PHE A 391 19.35 -5.42 -0.39
CA PHE A 391 19.69 -5.57 -1.79
C PHE A 391 21.19 -5.44 -2.01
N GLU A 392 21.69 -6.12 -3.04
CA GLU A 392 23.06 -6.04 -3.52
C GLU A 392 23.04 -5.76 -5.02
N PHE A 393 23.82 -4.79 -5.47
CA PHE A 393 23.91 -4.46 -6.90
C PHE A 393 24.91 -5.40 -7.60
N ASN A 394 24.45 -6.09 -8.64
CA ASN A 394 25.26 -7.03 -9.42
C ASN A 394 24.83 -6.99 -10.88
N LYS A 395 25.76 -6.73 -11.81
CA LYS A 395 25.51 -6.70 -13.27
C LYS A 395 24.27 -5.89 -13.65
N ASN A 396 24.23 -4.62 -13.23
CA ASN A 396 23.16 -3.65 -13.51
C ASN A 396 21.80 -3.92 -12.84
N LYS A 397 21.68 -4.96 -12.01
CA LYS A 397 20.46 -5.26 -11.25
C LYS A 397 20.71 -5.42 -9.76
N TYR A 398 19.71 -5.08 -8.97
CA TYR A 398 19.71 -5.47 -7.57
C TYR A 398 19.30 -6.95 -7.42
N LYS A 399 20.00 -7.71 -6.58
CA LYS A 399 19.57 -9.01 -6.05
C LYS A 399 18.99 -8.81 -4.65
N VAL A 400 17.96 -9.56 -4.28
CA VAL A 400 17.44 -9.57 -2.90
C VAL A 400 18.31 -10.48 -2.04
N LEU A 401 18.92 -9.93 -0.99
CA LEU A 401 19.66 -10.69 0.01
C LEU A 401 18.78 -11.05 1.20
N ILE A 402 17.96 -10.09 1.66
CA ILE A 402 17.03 -10.28 2.78
C ILE A 402 15.61 -10.08 2.26
N LYS A 403 14.79 -11.13 2.33
CA LYS A 403 13.38 -11.07 1.94
C LYS A 403 12.69 -9.95 2.74
N PRO A 404 12.10 -8.95 2.06
CA PRO A 404 11.40 -7.88 2.75
C PRO A 404 10.22 -8.41 3.57
N LEU A 405 9.93 -7.73 4.67
CA LEU A 405 8.71 -7.96 5.43
C LEU A 405 7.52 -7.44 4.59
N THR A 406 6.43 -8.18 4.57
CA THR A 406 5.15 -7.78 3.98
C THR A 406 4.22 -7.25 5.05
N PHE A 407 3.34 -6.30 4.70
CA PHE A 407 2.43 -5.72 5.69
C PHE A 407 1.57 -6.80 6.35
N SER A 408 1.18 -7.86 5.62
CA SER A 408 0.33 -8.96 6.11
C SER A 408 0.96 -9.81 7.21
N GLU A 409 2.28 -9.77 7.39
CA GLU A 409 2.98 -10.52 8.43
C GLU A 409 2.81 -9.93 9.83
N ILE A 410 2.47 -8.63 9.94
CA ILE A 410 2.07 -8.03 11.23
C ILE A 410 0.80 -8.75 11.71
N ASN A 411 0.88 -9.48 12.82
CA ASN A 411 -0.25 -10.20 13.39
C ASN A 411 -0.14 -10.26 14.91
N LEU A 412 -0.66 -9.22 15.58
CA LEU A 412 -0.71 -9.15 17.03
C LEU A 412 -1.98 -9.77 17.60
N ASP A 413 -2.47 -10.90 17.08
CA ASP A 413 -3.52 -11.63 17.80
C ASP A 413 -3.07 -11.96 19.23
N HIS A 414 -4.02 -12.09 20.15
CA HIS A 414 -3.75 -12.16 21.59
C HIS A 414 -2.72 -13.24 21.95
N LYS A 415 -2.83 -14.44 21.34
CA LYS A 415 -1.86 -15.53 21.54
C LYS A 415 -0.43 -15.18 21.12
N TYR A 416 -0.26 -14.36 20.07
CA TYR A 416 1.06 -13.97 19.58
C TYR A 416 1.61 -12.80 20.39
N PHE A 417 0.72 -11.91 20.84
CA PHE A 417 1.05 -10.84 21.76
C PHE A 417 1.55 -11.39 23.10
N GLU A 418 0.85 -12.35 23.71
CA GLU A 418 1.29 -13.01 24.94
C GLU A 418 2.69 -13.62 24.80
N ARG A 419 2.96 -14.32 23.68
CA ARG A 419 4.30 -14.84 23.38
C ARG A 419 5.36 -13.75 23.21
N ALA A 420 4.99 -12.59 22.65
CA ALA A 420 5.92 -11.48 22.49
C ALA A 420 6.35 -10.90 23.86
N ILE A 421 5.42 -10.86 24.82
CA ILE A 421 5.65 -10.38 26.19
C ILE A 421 6.40 -11.41 27.05
N GLN A 422 6.20 -12.71 26.79
CA GLN A 422 6.87 -13.77 27.56
C GLN A 422 8.39 -13.56 27.64
N LYS A 423 8.92 -13.76 28.85
CA LYS A 423 10.36 -13.65 29.15
C LYS A 423 11.10 -14.73 28.38
N SER A 424 11.71 -14.34 27.28
CA SER A 424 12.77 -15.11 26.67
C SER A 424 14.09 -14.38 26.81
N GLN A 425 15.10 -15.14 27.20
CA GLN A 425 16.39 -14.60 27.63
C GLN A 425 17.46 -14.67 26.53
N ARG A 426 17.14 -15.16 25.33
CA ARG A 426 18.17 -15.49 24.34
C ARG A 426 17.97 -14.80 22.99
N PHE A 427 19.11 -14.37 22.45
CA PHE A 427 19.27 -13.78 21.13
C PHE A 427 18.69 -14.64 19.98
N GLU A 428 18.60 -15.95 20.19
CA GLU A 428 18.05 -16.95 19.27
C GLU A 428 16.61 -16.65 18.82
N GLU A 429 15.81 -15.89 19.59
CA GLU A 429 14.48 -15.45 19.16
C GLU A 429 14.51 -14.53 17.94
N LEU A 430 15.55 -13.71 17.78
CA LEU A 430 15.70 -12.89 16.58
C LEU A 430 16.09 -13.72 15.35
N ALA A 431 16.54 -14.96 15.59
CA ALA A 431 16.58 -16.08 14.66
C ALA A 431 15.27 -16.24 13.86
N ASP A 432 14.17 -16.25 14.62
CA ASP A 432 12.85 -16.52 14.11
C ASP A 432 12.20 -15.24 13.55
N ARG A 433 12.21 -15.15 12.22
CA ARG A 433 11.61 -14.04 11.46
C ARG A 433 10.09 -14.00 11.54
N ALA A 434 9.44 -15.07 12.01
CA ALA A 434 7.98 -15.15 12.15
C ALA A 434 7.48 -14.68 13.53
N LEU A 435 8.38 -14.48 14.51
CA LEU A 435 8.01 -13.92 15.81
C LEU A 435 7.56 -12.47 15.68
N GLN A 436 6.47 -12.12 16.37
CA GLN A 436 5.89 -10.78 16.30
C GLN A 436 6.81 -9.69 16.85
N ILE A 437 7.66 -10.01 17.84
CA ILE A 437 8.69 -9.06 18.30
C ILE A 437 9.73 -8.78 17.19
N THR A 438 10.17 -9.81 16.45
CA THR A 438 11.08 -9.66 15.31
C THR A 438 10.42 -8.85 14.20
N ILE A 439 9.15 -9.11 13.90
CA ILE A 439 8.35 -8.38 12.90
C ILE A 439 8.19 -6.91 13.28
N MET A 440 7.90 -6.62 14.56
CA MET A 440 7.83 -5.26 15.08
C MET A 440 9.16 -4.54 14.89
N LEU A 441 10.27 -5.13 15.35
CA LEU A 441 11.59 -4.49 15.25
C LEU A 441 11.97 -4.26 13.78
N ARG A 442 11.73 -5.24 12.89
CA ARG A 442 11.96 -5.08 11.44
C ARG A 442 11.09 -3.97 10.83
N THR A 443 9.84 -3.82 11.29
CA THR A 443 8.95 -2.72 10.87
C THR A 443 9.51 -1.37 11.31
N ILE A 444 9.93 -1.24 12.58
CA ILE A 444 10.55 -0.03 13.12
C ILE A 444 11.83 0.32 12.36
N THR A 445 12.65 -0.67 12.06
CA THR A 445 13.88 -0.48 11.29
C THR A 445 13.59 -0.03 9.86
N LEU A 446 12.63 -0.65 9.17
CA LEU A 446 12.21 -0.20 7.84
C LEU A 446 11.68 1.23 7.87
N LEU A 447 10.90 1.58 8.91
CA LEU A 447 10.40 2.93 9.16
C LEU A 447 11.56 3.93 9.23
N ILE A 448 12.57 3.66 10.06
CA ILE A 448 13.74 4.54 10.23
C ILE A 448 14.56 4.66 8.93
N CYS A 449 14.76 3.57 8.20
CA CYS A 449 15.65 3.54 7.03
C CYS A 449 15.02 4.09 5.75
N ILE A 450 13.71 3.91 5.54
CA ILE A 450 13.01 4.40 4.34
C ILE A 450 12.46 5.83 4.56
N ASP A 451 12.04 6.12 5.79
CA ASP A 451 11.51 7.40 6.23
C ASP A 451 12.37 7.97 7.38
N TYR A 452 13.50 8.56 7.01
CA TYR A 452 14.46 9.15 7.94
C TYR A 452 13.88 10.30 8.81
N LYS A 453 12.67 10.79 8.51
CA LYS A 453 11.97 11.80 9.33
C LYS A 453 11.18 11.17 10.47
N ALA A 454 10.90 9.87 10.42
CA ALA A 454 10.13 9.17 11.45
C ALA A 454 10.77 9.27 12.85
N PRO A 455 12.09 9.06 13.04
CA PRO A 455 12.73 9.27 14.35
C PRO A 455 12.37 10.60 14.99
N LYS A 456 12.50 11.71 14.25
CA LYS A 456 12.17 13.05 14.74
C LYS A 456 10.70 13.20 15.09
N ALA A 457 9.79 12.64 14.29
CA ALA A 457 8.34 12.69 14.55
C ALA A 457 7.95 12.00 15.87
N PHE A 458 8.70 10.97 16.26
CA PHE A 458 8.51 10.23 17.51
C PHE A 458 9.60 10.54 18.55
N ASN A 459 10.11 11.77 18.55
CA ASN A 459 11.04 12.30 19.55
C ASN A 459 12.30 11.44 19.77
N TYR A 460 12.75 10.73 18.73
CA TYR A 460 13.84 9.76 18.77
C TYR A 460 13.64 8.65 19.83
N SER A 461 12.41 8.44 20.29
CA SER A 461 12.06 7.51 21.35
C SER A 461 11.57 6.18 20.78
N ILE A 462 12.37 5.12 20.95
CA ILE A 462 11.96 3.75 20.62
C ILE A 462 10.74 3.33 21.45
N SER A 463 10.66 3.74 22.71
CA SER A 463 9.50 3.50 23.59
C SER A 463 8.23 4.09 22.97
N GLU A 464 8.29 5.35 22.51
CA GLU A 464 7.15 6.01 21.87
C GLU A 464 6.72 5.27 20.58
N ILE A 465 7.68 4.83 19.77
CA ILE A 465 7.43 4.04 18.55
C ILE A 465 6.79 2.68 18.88
N ILE A 466 7.24 1.98 19.93
CA ILE A 466 6.66 0.70 20.38
C ILE A 466 5.21 0.90 20.83
N ILE A 467 4.92 1.94 21.60
CA ILE A 467 3.55 2.28 22.03
C ILE A 467 2.64 2.45 20.81
N TYR A 468 3.04 3.26 19.82
CA TYR A 468 2.24 3.46 18.61
C TYR A 468 2.10 2.19 17.77
N TYR A 469 3.11 1.33 17.71
CA TYR A 469 3.00 0.03 17.03
C TYR A 469 1.93 -0.85 17.66
N LEU A 470 1.94 -1.01 18.99
CA LEU A 470 0.96 -1.82 19.71
C LEU A 470 -0.44 -1.23 19.61
N LEU A 471 -0.59 0.08 19.77
CA LEU A 471 -1.87 0.77 19.57
C LEU A 471 -2.37 0.63 18.13
N SER A 472 -1.51 0.62 17.12
CA SER A 472 -1.98 0.55 15.73
C SER A 472 -2.50 -0.84 15.35
N PHE A 473 -1.90 -1.90 15.89
CA PHE A 473 -2.11 -3.26 15.41
C PHE A 473 -2.74 -4.22 16.43
N GLY A 474 -2.93 -3.79 17.69
CA GLY A 474 -3.65 -4.53 18.72
C GLY A 474 -2.76 -5.46 19.56
N PRO A 475 -3.34 -6.48 20.20
CA PRO A 475 -4.69 -7.06 19.98
C PRO A 475 -5.86 -6.24 20.53
N TYR A 476 -7.08 -6.49 20.03
CA TYR A 476 -8.34 -5.85 20.47
C TYR A 476 -9.52 -6.83 20.66
N LYS A 477 -10.35 -6.58 21.68
CA LYS A 477 -11.65 -7.26 21.93
C LYS A 477 -12.68 -6.28 22.47
N LYS A 478 -13.91 -6.33 21.94
CA LYS A 478 -15.01 -5.36 22.14
C LYS A 478 -15.12 -4.70 23.51
N ASN A 479 -15.11 -5.51 24.57
CA ASN A 479 -15.37 -5.09 25.95
C ASN A 479 -14.20 -5.38 26.89
N MET A 480 -12.99 -5.57 26.35
CA MET A 480 -11.84 -5.96 27.15
C MET A 480 -10.59 -5.26 26.66
N ASN A 481 -9.86 -4.69 27.61
CA ASN A 481 -8.48 -4.29 27.37
C ASN A 481 -7.59 -5.56 27.34
N LEU A 482 -6.81 -5.71 26.28
CA LEU A 482 -5.90 -6.84 26.11
C LEU A 482 -4.43 -6.52 26.43
N PHE A 483 -4.09 -5.26 26.67
CA PHE A 483 -2.75 -4.87 27.07
C PHE A 483 -2.70 -3.55 27.85
N GLN A 484 -1.77 -3.45 28.78
CA GLN A 484 -1.59 -2.30 29.68
C GLN A 484 -0.15 -1.81 29.70
N SER A 485 0.12 -0.71 30.41
CA SER A 485 1.47 -0.13 30.52
C SER A 485 2.54 -1.15 30.92
N LYS A 486 2.21 -2.06 31.85
CA LYS A 486 3.13 -3.12 32.30
C LYS A 486 3.58 -4.07 31.18
N ASP A 487 2.72 -4.31 30.20
CA ASP A 487 3.05 -5.18 29.06
C ASP A 487 4.02 -4.48 28.10
N ILE A 488 3.83 -3.17 27.92
CA ILE A 488 4.72 -2.32 27.13
C ILE A 488 6.10 -2.27 27.78
N GLU A 489 6.16 -2.03 29.10
CA GLU A 489 7.41 -2.04 29.86
C GLU A 489 8.17 -3.38 29.74
N GLN A 490 7.44 -4.50 29.68
CA GLN A 490 8.04 -5.82 29.46
C GLN A 490 8.65 -5.96 28.06
N ILE A 491 7.96 -5.48 27.03
CA ILE A 491 8.47 -5.46 25.66
C ILE A 491 9.70 -4.54 25.57
N GLU A 492 9.65 -3.35 26.16
CA GLU A 492 10.78 -2.42 26.20
C GLU A 492 11.99 -3.02 26.92
N SER A 493 11.79 -3.65 28.07
CA SER A 493 12.84 -4.37 28.81
C SER A 493 13.45 -5.49 27.95
N LYS A 494 12.62 -6.21 27.19
CA LYS A 494 13.07 -7.25 26.26
C LYS A 494 13.92 -6.66 25.14
N VAL A 495 13.49 -5.56 24.52
CA VAL A 495 14.27 -4.85 23.49
C VAL A 495 15.60 -4.35 24.06
N ALA A 496 15.62 -3.75 25.26
CA ALA A 496 16.84 -3.29 25.90
C ALA A 496 17.83 -4.45 26.14
N LYS A 497 17.36 -5.60 26.61
CA LYS A 497 18.19 -6.80 26.78
C LYS A 497 18.76 -7.31 25.47
N LEU A 498 17.96 -7.36 24.41
CA LEU A 498 18.42 -7.74 23.07
C LEU A 498 19.53 -6.80 22.56
N LEU A 499 19.41 -5.49 22.82
CA LEU A 499 20.43 -4.51 22.45
C LEU A 499 21.72 -4.68 23.25
N ILE A 500 21.64 -4.98 24.56
CA ILE A 500 22.82 -5.31 25.37
C ILE A 500 23.53 -6.56 24.82
N GLN A 501 22.78 -7.59 24.46
CA GLN A 501 23.34 -8.80 23.85
C GLN A 501 24.01 -8.48 22.51
N TYR A 502 23.35 -7.68 21.66
CA TYR A 502 23.90 -7.21 20.38
C TYR A 502 25.24 -6.47 20.52
N LYS A 503 25.39 -5.62 21.54
CA LYS A 503 26.66 -4.91 21.80
C LYS A 503 27.82 -5.87 22.09
N LYS A 504 27.54 -7.02 22.71
CA LYS A 504 28.53 -8.05 23.10
C LYS A 504 28.84 -9.08 22.00
N LEU A 505 28.06 -9.12 20.92
CA LEU A 505 28.25 -10.06 19.81
C LEU A 505 29.52 -9.71 19.01
N LYS A 506 30.48 -10.65 18.94
CA LYS A 506 31.71 -10.53 18.13
C LYS A 506 31.42 -10.56 16.63
N ASN A 507 30.45 -11.37 16.18
CA ASN A 507 30.07 -11.53 14.77
C ASN A 507 28.77 -10.77 14.45
N LYS A 508 28.83 -9.44 14.44
CA LYS A 508 27.67 -8.56 14.19
C LYS A 508 27.03 -8.77 12.80
N ASN A 509 27.77 -9.31 11.84
CA ASN A 509 27.28 -9.62 10.49
C ASN A 509 26.23 -10.74 10.46
N LEU A 510 26.09 -11.52 11.54
CA LEU A 510 25.08 -12.58 11.68
C LEU A 510 23.77 -12.07 12.31
N VAL A 511 23.75 -10.83 12.79
CA VAL A 511 22.61 -10.22 13.46
C VAL A 511 21.79 -9.45 12.43
N LEU A 512 20.47 -9.54 12.53
CA LEU A 512 19.56 -8.63 11.82
C LEU A 512 20.03 -7.18 11.99
N ASP A 513 20.36 -6.49 10.89
CA ASP A 513 20.73 -5.06 10.86
C ASP A 513 19.72 -4.17 11.63
N THR A 514 18.52 -4.70 11.85
CA THR A 514 17.48 -4.24 12.76
C THR A 514 17.97 -3.74 14.13
N LEU A 515 18.73 -4.55 14.88
CA LEU A 515 19.19 -4.11 16.20
C LEU A 515 20.29 -3.04 16.12
N GLY A 516 21.09 -3.06 15.06
CA GLY A 516 22.12 -2.04 14.82
C GLY A 516 21.49 -0.65 14.60
N VAL A 517 20.44 -0.58 13.80
CA VAL A 517 19.67 0.65 13.55
C VAL A 517 19.01 1.15 14.84
N ILE A 518 18.36 0.26 15.58
CA ILE A 518 17.69 0.61 16.85
C ILE A 518 18.70 1.09 17.89
N ASN A 519 19.86 0.43 17.99
CA ASN A 519 20.93 0.87 18.89
C ASN A 519 21.45 2.27 18.52
N LYS A 520 21.66 2.57 17.23
CA LYS A 520 22.07 3.92 16.81
C LYS A 520 21.03 4.97 17.20
N LEU A 521 19.73 4.66 17.01
CA LEU A 521 18.66 5.58 17.38
C LEU A 521 18.65 5.88 18.90
N GLN A 522 18.82 4.86 19.75
CA GLN A 522 18.85 5.07 21.21
C GLN A 522 20.03 5.91 21.71
N ASN A 523 21.14 5.97 20.97
CA ASN A 523 22.31 6.75 21.36
C ASN A 523 22.39 8.10 20.60
N PHE A 524 21.33 8.50 19.88
CA PHE A 524 21.27 9.77 19.15
C PHE A 524 20.70 10.91 20.01
N SER A 525 20.03 10.57 21.11
CA SER A 525 19.38 11.49 22.05
C SER A 525 20.35 12.17 22.99
#